data_AF-A0A0B8WT90-F1
#
_entry.id   AF-A0A0B8WT90-F1
#
_cell.length_a   1.000
_cell.length_b   1.000
_cell.length_c   1.000
_cell.angle_alpha   90.00
_cell.angle_beta   90.00
_cell.angle_gamma   90.00
#
_symmetry.space_group_name_H-M   'P 1'
#
loop_
_entity.id
_entity.type
_entity.pdbx_description
1 polymer ?
#
loop_
_entity_poly.entity_id
_entity_poly.type
_entity_poly.pdbx_seq_one_letter_code
_entity_poly.pdbx_strand_id
1 'polypeptide(L)'
;MAMIDSCGLYVQADGSNGDSAHRTGLVCSLLALLGRRSEAEALGRLLIQNFQVLPGVYRRSPYGDLWDTHPRCFSRDQASRLILALALLGWKSEIRKWLRAMGRRGFFHQNNLDEKKLRFKFPDVMGLGEWSNVIRGLSWWWLYPLLVILDLNYLGMVFLRKPWDGVSLYVPDLKYALQKYWTPTAWLANRLNETTPWLEEALNNHSSRNNGCEELCGLFIALKELK
;
A
#
# COMPACT_ATOMS: atom_id res chain seq x y z
N MET A 1 0.94 2.20 -22.47
CA MET A 1 1.23 0.73 -22.57
C MET A 1 1.39 0.21 -21.15
N ALA A 2 0.72 -0.86 -20.76
CA ALA A 2 0.82 -1.34 -19.37
C ALA A 2 2.27 -1.76 -19.06
N MET A 3 2.88 -1.13 -18.05
CA MET A 3 4.22 -1.45 -17.57
C MET A 3 4.14 -2.70 -16.68
N ILE A 4 3.97 -3.85 -17.33
CA ILE A 4 3.91 -5.17 -16.69
C ILE A 4 5.16 -5.95 -17.09
N ASP A 5 5.85 -6.51 -16.11
CA ASP A 5 7.07 -7.30 -16.32
C ASP A 5 6.78 -8.77 -16.70
N SER A 6 7.84 -9.56 -16.91
CA SER A 6 7.74 -10.98 -17.26
C SER A 6 7.05 -11.85 -16.20
N CYS A 7 6.93 -11.37 -14.97
CA CYS A 7 6.26 -12.05 -13.87
C CYS A 7 4.79 -11.60 -13.71
N GLY A 8 4.30 -10.72 -14.58
CA GLY A 8 2.95 -10.18 -14.48
C GLY A 8 2.81 -9.09 -13.41
N LEU A 9 3.90 -8.46 -12.99
CA LEU A 9 3.93 -7.45 -11.92
C LEU A 9 4.06 -6.05 -12.50
N TYR A 10 3.48 -5.05 -11.83
CA TYR A 10 3.51 -3.66 -12.27
C TYR A 10 4.84 -3.00 -11.90
N VAL A 11 5.52 -2.41 -12.88
CA VAL A 11 6.84 -1.77 -12.74
C VAL A 11 6.80 -0.27 -13.09
N GLN A 12 7.94 0.42 -12.92
CA GLN A 12 8.12 1.83 -13.31
C GLN A 12 8.21 2.01 -14.82
N ALA A 13 7.94 3.23 -15.32
CA ALA A 13 8.07 3.58 -16.74
C ALA A 13 9.49 3.40 -17.29
N ASP A 14 10.52 3.53 -16.46
CA ASP A 14 11.92 3.27 -16.84
C ASP A 14 12.30 1.78 -16.80
N GLY A 15 11.34 0.89 -16.50
CA GLY A 15 11.56 -0.54 -16.34
C GLY A 15 12.14 -0.95 -14.99
N SER A 16 12.37 -0.01 -14.07
CA SER A 16 12.82 -0.31 -12.71
C SER A 16 11.79 -1.16 -11.96
N ASN A 17 12.29 -2.24 -11.36
CA ASN A 17 11.56 -3.18 -10.52
C ASN A 17 11.65 -2.85 -9.01
N GLY A 18 12.36 -1.77 -8.66
CA GLY A 18 12.64 -1.38 -7.28
C GLY A 18 11.39 -1.11 -6.44
N ASP A 19 10.26 -0.71 -7.02
CA ASP A 19 8.97 -0.67 -6.33
C ASP A 19 7.84 -1.46 -7.00
N SER A 20 8.17 -2.59 -7.61
CA SER A 20 7.16 -3.51 -8.14
C SER A 20 6.15 -3.93 -7.07
N ALA A 21 6.62 -4.23 -5.86
CA ALA A 21 5.73 -4.60 -4.75
C ALA A 21 4.76 -3.47 -4.34
N HIS A 22 5.23 -2.21 -4.34
CA HIS A 22 4.37 -1.06 -4.02
C HIS A 22 3.28 -0.89 -5.08
N ARG A 23 3.68 -0.83 -6.36
CA ARG A 23 2.76 -0.61 -7.49
C ARG A 23 1.75 -1.73 -7.63
N THR A 24 2.23 -2.97 -7.60
CA THR A 24 1.37 -4.15 -7.69
C THR A 24 0.40 -4.21 -6.50
N GLY A 25 0.85 -3.91 -5.29
CA GLY A 25 0.01 -3.80 -4.10
C GLY A 25 -1.05 -2.71 -4.22
N LEU A 26 -0.68 -1.56 -4.78
CA LEU A 26 -1.60 -0.44 -5.01
C LEU A 26 -2.65 -0.76 -6.07
N VAL A 27 -2.25 -1.33 -7.22
CA VAL A 27 -3.19 -1.81 -8.25
C VAL A 27 -4.17 -2.82 -7.66
N CYS A 28 -3.66 -3.82 -6.93
CA CYS A 28 -4.49 -4.83 -6.28
C CYS A 28 -5.51 -4.20 -5.31
N SER A 29 -5.09 -3.20 -4.54
CA SER A 29 -5.95 -2.48 -3.60
C SER A 29 -7.05 -1.70 -4.33
N LEU A 30 -6.69 -0.97 -5.40
CA LEU A 30 -7.65 -0.20 -6.18
C LEU A 30 -8.67 -1.09 -6.89
N LEU A 31 -8.23 -2.20 -7.51
CA LEU A 31 -9.12 -3.19 -8.11
C LEU A 31 -10.13 -3.73 -7.09
N ALA A 32 -9.67 -4.05 -5.87
CA ALA A 32 -10.55 -4.53 -4.81
C ALA A 32 -11.56 -3.45 -4.36
N LEU A 33 -11.12 -2.20 -4.20
CA LEU A 33 -12.00 -1.06 -3.85
C LEU A 33 -13.06 -0.79 -4.92
N LEU A 34 -12.72 -1.00 -6.19
CA LEU A 34 -13.61 -0.87 -7.36
C LEU A 34 -14.55 -2.07 -7.55
N GLY A 35 -14.52 -3.07 -6.67
CA GLY A 35 -15.34 -4.28 -6.80
C GLY A 35 -14.86 -5.28 -7.85
N ARG A 36 -13.70 -5.05 -8.50
CA ARG A 36 -13.05 -5.97 -9.47
C ARG A 36 -12.31 -7.10 -8.74
N ARG A 37 -13.05 -7.83 -7.92
CA ARG A 37 -12.50 -8.77 -6.93
C ARG A 37 -11.71 -9.93 -7.54
N SER A 38 -12.19 -10.52 -8.64
CA SER A 38 -11.51 -11.65 -9.30
C SER A 38 -10.12 -11.25 -9.81
N GLU A 39 -10.00 -10.07 -10.41
CA GLU A 39 -8.73 -9.53 -10.88
C GLU A 39 -7.79 -9.19 -9.71
N ALA A 40 -8.33 -8.56 -8.66
CA ALA A 40 -7.59 -8.26 -7.45
C ALA A 40 -7.06 -9.54 -6.77
N GLU A 41 -7.86 -10.60 -6.70
CA GLU A 41 -7.43 -11.88 -6.13
C GLU A 41 -6.34 -12.56 -6.97
N ALA A 42 -6.43 -12.50 -8.30
CA ALA A 42 -5.38 -13.00 -9.20
C ALA A 42 -4.06 -12.26 -8.95
N LEU A 43 -4.09 -10.92 -8.90
CA LEU A 43 -2.91 -10.11 -8.64
C LEU A 43 -2.36 -10.30 -7.21
N GLY A 44 -3.26 -10.45 -6.23
CA GLY A 44 -2.91 -10.82 -4.85
C GLY A 44 -2.11 -12.11 -4.76
N ARG A 45 -2.45 -13.12 -5.58
CA ARG A 45 -1.72 -14.39 -5.60
C ARG A 45 -0.32 -14.18 -6.16
N LEU A 46 -0.18 -13.40 -7.23
CA LEU A 46 1.12 -13.04 -7.80
C LEU A 46 1.98 -12.26 -6.79
N LEU A 47 1.40 -11.35 -6.01
CA LEU A 47 2.10 -10.63 -4.94
C LEU A 47 2.73 -11.60 -3.94
N ILE A 48 1.93 -12.54 -3.42
CA ILE A 48 2.43 -13.52 -2.45
C ILE A 48 3.47 -14.44 -3.10
N GLN A 49 3.19 -15.00 -4.27
CA GLN A 49 4.07 -15.96 -4.94
C GLN A 49 5.44 -15.38 -5.30
N ASN A 50 5.50 -14.12 -5.75
CA ASN A 50 6.73 -13.53 -6.27
C ASN A 50 7.54 -12.79 -5.18
N PHE A 51 6.86 -12.13 -4.23
CA PHE A 51 7.53 -11.29 -3.24
C PHE A 51 7.70 -11.96 -1.87
N GLN A 52 6.92 -12.98 -1.50
CA GLN A 52 7.06 -13.62 -0.19
C GLN A 52 8.26 -14.58 -0.20
N VAL A 53 9.27 -14.31 0.63
CA VAL A 53 10.44 -15.20 0.78
C VAL A 53 10.29 -16.18 1.93
N LEU A 54 9.58 -15.76 2.99
CA LEU A 54 9.19 -16.56 4.14
C LEU A 54 7.82 -16.08 4.60
N PRO A 55 7.03 -16.88 5.36
CA PRO A 55 5.73 -16.44 5.84
C PRO A 55 5.78 -15.07 6.54
N GLY A 56 5.16 -14.06 5.92
CA GLY A 56 5.14 -12.69 6.43
C GLY A 56 6.40 -11.85 6.19
N VAL A 57 7.36 -12.35 5.40
CA VAL A 57 8.60 -11.65 5.03
C VAL A 57 8.63 -11.50 3.52
N TYR A 58 8.80 -10.26 3.04
CA TYR A 58 8.68 -9.92 1.62
C TYR A 58 9.94 -9.22 1.09
N ARG A 59 10.09 -9.12 -0.23
CA ARG A 59 11.17 -8.41 -0.95
C ARG A 59 10.60 -7.39 -1.94
N ARG A 60 11.40 -6.41 -2.38
CA ARG A 60 10.93 -5.33 -3.27
C ARG A 60 10.63 -5.82 -4.69
N SER A 61 11.47 -6.75 -5.15
CA SER A 61 11.56 -7.25 -6.53
C SER A 61 11.78 -8.78 -6.52
N PRO A 62 11.22 -9.55 -7.48
CA PRO A 62 11.45 -10.98 -7.57
C PRO A 62 12.76 -11.37 -8.27
N TYR A 63 13.41 -10.44 -8.97
CA TYR A 63 14.52 -10.71 -9.89
C TYR A 63 15.86 -10.78 -9.17
N GLY A 64 16.25 -11.98 -8.74
CA GLY A 64 17.48 -12.23 -7.97
C GLY A 64 18.73 -11.68 -8.65
N ASP A 65 19.64 -11.16 -7.83
CA ASP A 65 20.99 -10.62 -8.10
C ASP A 65 21.16 -9.11 -7.84
N LEU A 66 20.07 -8.41 -7.52
CA LEU A 66 20.09 -6.98 -7.20
C LEU A 66 19.83 -6.71 -5.70
N TRP A 67 20.33 -5.58 -5.20
CA TRP A 67 20.19 -5.16 -3.79
C TRP A 67 18.71 -5.07 -3.34
N ASP A 68 17.81 -4.70 -4.24
CA ASP A 68 16.37 -4.56 -3.98
C ASP A 68 15.66 -5.91 -3.73
N THR A 69 16.27 -7.02 -4.12
CA THR A 69 15.76 -8.38 -3.82
C THR A 69 16.04 -8.84 -2.41
N HIS A 70 16.97 -8.19 -1.71
CA HIS A 70 17.26 -8.54 -0.33
C HIS A 70 16.04 -8.19 0.54
N PRO A 71 15.47 -9.12 1.34
CA PRO A 71 14.26 -8.85 2.14
C PRO A 71 14.40 -7.66 3.09
N ARG A 72 15.64 -7.40 3.54
CA ARG A 72 16.00 -6.22 4.36
C ARG A 72 15.88 -4.86 3.66
N CYS A 73 15.49 -4.84 2.40
CA CYS A 73 15.29 -3.63 1.62
C CYS A 73 13.80 -3.30 1.44
N PHE A 74 12.90 -4.18 1.88
CA PHE A 74 11.45 -4.01 1.72
C PHE A 74 10.94 -2.83 2.55
N SER A 75 10.53 -1.75 1.86
CA SER A 75 10.21 -0.47 2.47
C SER A 75 8.86 -0.49 3.19
N ARG A 76 8.67 0.44 4.13
CA ARG A 76 7.38 0.67 4.79
C ARG A 76 6.26 0.92 3.77
N ASP A 77 6.53 1.72 2.75
CA ASP A 77 5.49 2.11 1.78
C ASP A 77 5.02 0.89 0.96
N GLN A 78 5.95 0.00 0.58
CA GLN A 78 5.62 -1.29 -0.05
C GLN A 78 4.82 -2.20 0.90
N ALA A 79 5.25 -2.31 2.16
CA ALA A 79 4.54 -3.09 3.17
C ALA A 79 3.12 -2.57 3.40
N SER A 80 2.96 -1.24 3.44
CA SER A 80 1.65 -0.59 3.61
C SER A 80 0.69 -0.94 2.48
N ARG A 81 1.13 -0.87 1.20
CA ARG A 81 0.28 -1.25 0.05
C ARG A 81 -0.05 -2.73 0.04
N LEU A 82 0.93 -3.59 0.37
CA LEU A 82 0.71 -5.02 0.49
C LEU A 82 -0.35 -5.32 1.57
N ILE A 83 -0.23 -4.70 2.74
CA ILE A 83 -1.18 -4.95 3.84
C ILE A 83 -2.57 -4.43 3.53
N LEU A 84 -2.69 -3.29 2.86
CA LEU A 84 -3.98 -2.81 2.37
C LEU A 84 -4.60 -3.82 1.40
N ALA A 85 -3.84 -4.31 0.42
CA ALA A 85 -4.31 -5.30 -0.54
C ALA A 85 -4.82 -6.57 0.17
N LEU A 86 -4.03 -7.13 1.09
CA LEU A 86 -4.43 -8.31 1.87
C LEU A 86 -5.69 -8.06 2.73
N ALA A 87 -5.82 -6.86 3.29
CA ALA A 87 -6.97 -6.46 4.09
C ALA A 87 -8.26 -6.37 3.26
N LEU A 88 -8.19 -5.74 2.08
CA LEU A 88 -9.31 -5.62 1.13
C LEU A 88 -9.74 -6.99 0.56
N LEU A 89 -8.78 -7.86 0.27
CA LEU A 89 -9.06 -9.23 -0.17
C LEU A 89 -9.61 -10.12 0.96
N GLY A 90 -9.53 -9.69 2.22
CA GLY A 90 -9.99 -10.46 3.37
C GLY A 90 -9.07 -11.65 3.71
N TRP A 91 -7.80 -11.60 3.30
CA TRP A 91 -6.83 -12.68 3.47
C TRP A 91 -6.21 -12.66 4.87
N LYS A 92 -7.05 -12.91 5.87
CA LYS A 92 -6.68 -12.85 7.31
C LYS A 92 -5.48 -13.73 7.67
N SER A 93 -5.32 -14.87 7.01
CA SER A 93 -4.16 -15.76 7.23
C SER A 93 -2.84 -15.06 6.90
N GLU A 94 -2.77 -14.39 5.75
CA GLU A 94 -1.57 -13.67 5.32
C GLU A 94 -1.27 -12.46 6.20
N ILE A 95 -2.31 -11.71 6.59
CA ILE A 95 -2.15 -10.59 7.54
C ILE A 95 -1.59 -11.09 8.88
N ARG A 96 -2.06 -12.23 9.41
CA ARG A 96 -1.53 -12.81 10.64
C ARG A 96 -0.09 -13.29 10.51
N LYS A 97 0.29 -13.87 9.37
CA LYS A 97 1.69 -14.25 9.09
C LYS A 97 2.59 -13.02 9.10
N TRP A 98 2.18 -11.96 8.40
CA TRP A 98 2.89 -10.68 8.40
C TRP A 98 2.98 -10.06 9.80
N LEU A 99 1.86 -10.00 10.54
CA LEU A 99 1.83 -9.42 11.88
C LEU A 99 2.72 -10.20 12.85
N ARG A 100 2.77 -11.54 12.75
CA ARG A 100 3.70 -12.37 13.52
C ARG A 100 5.15 -12.06 13.16
N ALA A 101 5.46 -11.87 11.88
CA ALA A 101 6.80 -11.49 11.45
C ALA A 101 7.19 -10.08 11.95
N MET A 102 6.26 -9.13 11.93
CA MET A 102 6.44 -7.80 12.52
C MET A 102 6.65 -7.86 14.04
N GLY A 103 5.84 -8.63 14.76
CA GLY A 103 5.98 -8.80 16.22
C GLY A 103 7.34 -9.38 16.62
N ARG A 104 7.87 -10.33 15.85
CA ARG A 104 9.25 -10.85 16.04
C ARG A 104 10.34 -9.79 15.84
N ARG A 105 10.03 -8.74 15.06
CA ARG A 105 10.89 -7.58 14.84
C ARG A 105 10.52 -6.40 15.72
N GLY A 106 9.71 -6.58 16.78
CA GLY A 106 9.29 -5.45 17.63
C GLY A 106 8.48 -4.37 16.89
N PHE A 107 7.72 -4.76 15.86
CA PHE A 107 6.96 -3.88 14.96
C PHE A 107 7.81 -2.92 14.10
N PHE A 108 9.10 -3.24 13.93
CA PHE A 108 9.94 -2.64 12.90
C PHE A 108 9.79 -3.32 11.55
N HIS A 109 9.79 -2.51 10.50
CA HIS A 109 9.82 -2.95 9.10
C HIS A 109 11.14 -3.62 8.75
N GLN A 110 11.17 -4.26 7.58
CA GLN A 110 12.34 -5.01 7.16
C GLN A 110 13.47 -4.11 6.66
N ASN A 111 13.20 -2.83 6.36
CA ASN A 111 14.09 -1.90 5.68
C ASN A 111 15.30 -1.41 6.49
N ASN A 112 16.12 -2.32 7.01
CA ASN A 112 17.31 -1.96 7.78
C ASN A 112 18.60 -1.85 6.93
N LEU A 113 18.50 -1.90 5.60
CA LEU A 113 19.60 -1.60 4.67
C LEU A 113 19.31 -0.35 3.83
N ASP A 114 20.32 0.52 3.68
CA ASP A 114 20.28 1.71 2.83
C ASP A 114 20.89 1.43 1.44
N GLU A 115 20.12 1.74 0.39
CA GLU A 115 20.45 1.59 -1.03
C GLU A 115 21.71 2.35 -1.44
N LYS A 116 21.85 3.59 -0.97
CA LYS A 116 22.87 4.51 -1.48
C LYS A 116 24.23 4.31 -0.80
N LYS A 117 24.24 3.69 0.38
CA LYS A 117 25.41 3.65 1.25
C LYS A 117 25.83 2.24 1.66
N LEU A 118 25.04 1.21 1.37
CA LEU A 118 25.24 -0.16 1.87
C LEU A 118 25.45 -0.21 3.39
N ARG A 119 24.80 0.71 4.11
CA ARG A 119 24.89 0.84 5.56
C ARG A 119 23.60 0.34 6.19
N PHE A 120 23.73 -0.17 7.42
CA PHE A 120 22.58 -0.41 8.25
C PHE A 120 21.90 0.91 8.59
N LYS A 121 20.58 0.97 8.39
CA LYS A 121 19.73 2.06 8.87
C LYS A 121 18.76 1.53 9.90
N PHE A 122 18.32 2.42 10.78
CA PHE A 122 17.25 2.09 11.70
C PHE A 122 15.98 1.82 10.87
N PRO A 123 15.34 0.66 11.03
CA PRO A 123 14.14 0.32 10.26
C PRO A 123 12.98 1.22 10.64
N ASP A 124 12.07 1.45 9.69
CA ASP A 124 10.87 2.22 9.96
C ASP A 124 9.96 1.48 10.95
N VAL A 125 9.28 2.23 11.81
CA VAL A 125 8.21 1.68 12.65
C VAL A 125 6.94 1.53 11.84
N MET A 126 6.12 0.54 12.18
CA MET A 126 4.77 0.39 11.65
C MET A 126 3.94 1.68 11.83
N GLY A 127 3.42 2.21 10.72
CA GLY A 127 2.67 3.47 10.70
C GLY A 127 1.24 3.33 11.22
N LEU A 128 0.62 4.46 11.59
CA LEU A 128 -0.77 4.49 12.09
C LEU A 128 -1.78 3.96 11.06
N GLY A 129 -1.61 4.30 9.78
CA GLY A 129 -2.44 3.77 8.70
C GLY A 129 -2.34 2.25 8.54
N GLU A 130 -1.15 1.68 8.76
CA GLU A 130 -0.95 0.22 8.70
C GLU A 130 -1.66 -0.48 9.86
N TRP A 131 -1.58 0.07 11.07
CA TRP A 131 -2.31 -0.44 12.24
C TRP A 131 -3.82 -0.43 11.99
N SER A 132 -4.31 0.69 11.47
CA SER A 132 -5.68 0.88 11.07
C SER A 132 -6.15 -0.19 10.06
N ASN A 133 -5.36 -0.43 9.01
CA ASN A 133 -5.62 -1.46 8.00
C ASN A 133 -5.59 -2.89 8.57
N VAL A 134 -4.68 -3.20 9.51
CA VAL A 134 -4.61 -4.51 10.17
C VAL A 134 -5.86 -4.78 11.02
N ILE A 135 -6.26 -3.83 11.86
CA ILE A 135 -7.45 -3.94 12.71
C ILE A 135 -8.68 -4.21 11.85
N ARG A 136 -8.86 -3.41 10.78
CA ARG A 136 -9.94 -3.58 9.80
C ARG A 136 -9.82 -4.92 9.07
N GLY A 137 -8.66 -5.26 8.54
CA GLY A 137 -8.40 -6.50 7.79
C GLY A 137 -8.73 -7.76 8.58
N LEU A 138 -8.33 -7.80 9.85
CA LEU A 138 -8.58 -8.93 10.76
C LEU A 138 -10.00 -8.94 11.35
N SER A 139 -10.80 -7.90 11.12
CA SER A 139 -12.14 -7.72 11.68
C SER A 139 -12.15 -7.62 13.21
N TRP A 140 -11.19 -6.91 13.80
CA TRP A 140 -11.11 -6.66 15.24
C TRP A 140 -12.02 -5.50 15.65
N TRP A 141 -13.33 -5.70 15.55
CA TRP A 141 -14.35 -4.67 15.81
C TRP A 141 -14.25 -4.07 17.22
N TRP A 142 -13.77 -4.82 18.21
CA TRP A 142 -13.63 -4.36 19.60
C TRP A 142 -12.55 -3.26 19.76
N LEU A 143 -11.66 -3.10 18.76
CA LEU A 143 -10.68 -2.00 18.69
C LEU A 143 -11.25 -0.74 18.01
N TYR A 144 -12.57 -0.66 17.81
CA TYR A 144 -13.19 0.50 17.16
C TYR A 144 -12.85 1.85 17.82
N PRO A 145 -12.85 2.01 19.16
CA PRO A 145 -12.43 3.27 19.78
C PRO A 145 -11.00 3.68 19.42
N LEU A 146 -10.09 2.69 19.29
CA LEU A 146 -8.72 2.94 18.86
C LEU A 146 -8.68 3.38 17.38
N LEU A 147 -9.54 2.82 16.51
CA LEU A 147 -9.63 3.27 15.11
C LEU A 147 -9.98 4.75 15.00
N VAL A 148 -10.87 5.28 15.84
CA VAL A 148 -11.23 6.71 15.83
C VAL A 148 -10.00 7.60 16.06
N ILE A 149 -9.10 7.17 16.95
CA ILE A 149 -7.84 7.86 17.25
C ILE A 149 -6.83 7.68 16.12
N LEU A 150 -6.64 6.45 15.64
CA LEU A 150 -5.70 6.15 14.54
C LEU A 150 -6.07 6.90 13.25
N ASP A 151 -7.37 7.02 12.97
CA ASP A 151 -7.88 7.69 11.78
C ASP A 151 -7.69 9.21 11.82
N LEU A 152 -7.28 9.81 12.96
CA LEU A 152 -6.83 11.22 13.00
C LEU A 152 -5.63 11.44 12.08
N ASN A 153 -4.84 10.38 11.82
CA ASN A 153 -3.77 10.41 10.83
C ASN A 153 -4.30 10.81 9.43
N TYR A 154 -5.52 10.41 9.04
CA TYR A 154 -6.06 10.80 7.73
C TYR A 154 -6.31 12.30 7.65
N LEU A 155 -6.78 12.94 8.72
CA LEU A 155 -6.90 14.40 8.77
C LEU A 155 -5.53 15.05 8.62
N GLY A 156 -4.53 14.58 9.38
CA GLY A 156 -3.16 15.06 9.27
C GLY A 156 -2.61 14.92 7.84
N MET A 157 -2.85 13.79 7.18
CA MET A 157 -2.43 13.57 5.79
C MET A 157 -3.14 14.48 4.80
N VAL A 158 -4.40 14.86 5.00
CA VAL A 158 -5.06 15.83 4.11
C VAL A 158 -4.33 17.18 4.12
N PHE A 159 -3.85 17.62 5.28
CA PHE A 159 -3.18 18.93 5.42
C PHE A 159 -1.67 18.89 5.19
N LEU A 160 -1.00 17.78 5.51
CA LEU A 160 0.46 17.68 5.55
C LEU A 160 1.03 16.87 4.39
N ARG A 161 0.20 16.26 3.54
CA ARG A 161 0.70 15.46 2.42
C ARG A 161 1.54 16.30 1.46
N LYS A 162 2.59 15.67 0.96
CA LYS A 162 3.33 16.19 -0.18
C LYS A 162 2.56 15.85 -1.45
N PRO A 163 2.40 16.81 -2.38
CA PRO A 163 1.52 16.67 -3.54
C PRO A 163 1.97 15.59 -4.54
N TRP A 164 3.23 15.11 -4.46
CA TRP A 164 3.77 14.15 -5.41
C TRP A 164 3.69 12.68 -5.00
N ASP A 165 3.38 12.34 -3.74
CA ASP A 165 3.36 10.91 -3.32
C ASP A 165 2.28 10.58 -2.31
N GLY A 166 1.88 11.55 -1.48
CA GLY A 166 0.98 11.30 -0.36
C GLY A 166 -0.33 10.62 -0.78
N VAL A 167 -0.93 11.05 -1.90
CA VAL A 167 -2.22 10.53 -2.40
C VAL A 167 -2.21 9.02 -2.61
N SER A 168 -1.13 8.48 -3.18
CA SER A 168 -1.03 7.04 -3.47
C SER A 168 -0.98 6.20 -2.21
N LEU A 169 -0.55 6.80 -1.10
CA LEU A 169 -0.44 6.17 0.21
C LEU A 169 -1.70 6.33 1.06
N TYR A 170 -2.33 7.49 1.12
CA TYR A 170 -3.48 7.66 2.05
C TYR A 170 -4.86 7.51 1.42
N VAL A 171 -5.08 7.86 0.13
CA VAL A 171 -6.44 7.82 -0.44
C VAL A 171 -7.01 6.40 -0.46
N PRO A 172 -6.28 5.38 -0.94
CA PRO A 172 -6.79 4.01 -0.91
C PRO A 172 -7.13 3.53 0.52
N ASP A 173 -6.30 3.87 1.50
CA ASP A 173 -6.51 3.55 2.92
C ASP A 173 -7.76 4.22 3.46
N LEU A 174 -7.95 5.51 3.14
CA LEU A 174 -9.11 6.28 3.53
C LEU A 174 -10.40 5.71 2.93
N LYS A 175 -10.39 5.35 1.64
CA LYS A 175 -11.55 4.70 1.00
C LYS A 175 -11.84 3.34 1.63
N TYR A 176 -10.83 2.55 1.96
CA TYR A 176 -11.03 1.30 2.71
C TYR A 176 -11.62 1.55 4.11
N ALA A 177 -11.13 2.57 4.82
CA ALA A 177 -11.64 2.95 6.14
C ALA A 177 -13.13 3.34 6.11
N LEU A 178 -13.58 3.96 5.03
CA LEU A 178 -15.01 4.27 4.82
C LEU A 178 -15.86 3.03 4.52
N GLN A 179 -15.31 2.03 3.82
CA GLN A 179 -16.02 0.79 3.51
C GLN A 179 -16.09 -0.16 4.71
N LYS A 180 -15.06 -0.19 5.57
CA LYS A 180 -14.96 -1.15 6.67
C LYS A 180 -14.66 -0.48 8.00
N TYR A 181 -15.58 -0.62 8.96
CA TYR A 181 -15.50 0.05 10.26
C TYR A 181 -15.29 1.56 10.08
N TRP A 182 -16.20 2.18 9.34
CA TRP A 182 -16.28 3.63 9.17
C TRP A 182 -16.15 4.36 10.50
N THR A 183 -15.40 5.46 10.55
CA THR A 183 -15.30 6.35 11.72
C THR A 183 -15.68 7.78 11.35
N PRO A 184 -16.19 8.59 12.31
CA PRO A 184 -16.42 10.02 12.08
C PRO A 184 -15.18 10.77 11.59
N THR A 185 -14.00 10.36 12.06
CA THR A 185 -12.72 10.94 11.67
C THR A 185 -12.38 10.65 10.20
N ALA A 186 -12.50 9.39 9.76
CA ALA A 186 -12.28 9.02 8.37
C ALA A 186 -13.30 9.70 7.43
N TRP A 187 -14.55 9.86 7.88
CA TRP A 187 -15.56 10.61 7.13
C TRP A 187 -15.18 12.07 6.91
N LEU A 188 -14.79 12.76 7.99
CA LEU A 188 -14.40 14.17 7.91
C LEU A 188 -13.17 14.32 7.01
N ALA A 189 -12.16 13.45 7.18
CA ALA A 189 -10.98 13.44 6.34
C ALA A 189 -11.35 13.24 4.86
N ASN A 190 -12.29 12.36 4.54
CA ASN A 190 -12.75 12.19 3.16
C ASN A 190 -13.48 13.43 2.63
N ARG A 191 -14.36 14.05 3.44
CA ARG A 191 -15.05 15.30 3.04
C ARG A 191 -14.07 16.42 2.70
N LEU A 192 -13.05 16.61 3.53
CA LEU A 192 -11.97 17.58 3.29
C LEU A 192 -11.12 17.16 2.09
N ASN A 193 -10.84 15.87 1.94
CA ASN A 193 -10.07 15.37 0.81
C ASN A 193 -10.75 15.69 -0.53
N GLU A 194 -12.08 15.54 -0.63
CA GLU A 194 -12.80 15.82 -1.88
C GLU A 194 -12.76 17.29 -2.30
N THR A 195 -12.40 18.22 -1.41
CA THR A 195 -12.18 19.64 -1.76
C THR A 195 -10.75 19.94 -2.22
N THR A 196 -9.87 18.93 -2.23
CA THR A 196 -8.47 19.07 -2.66
C THR A 196 -8.26 18.49 -4.07
N PRO A 197 -7.21 18.90 -4.79
CA PRO A 197 -6.88 18.36 -6.12
C PRO A 197 -6.19 16.99 -6.03
N TRP A 198 -6.71 16.09 -5.18
CA TRP A 198 -6.06 14.79 -4.90
C TRP A 198 -5.97 13.92 -6.14
N LEU A 199 -6.95 13.98 -7.04
CA LEU A 199 -6.91 13.18 -8.27
C LEU A 199 -5.80 13.68 -9.19
N GLU A 200 -5.71 14.99 -9.40
CA GLU A 200 -4.68 15.63 -10.20
C GLU A 200 -3.29 15.28 -9.67
N GLU A 201 -3.11 15.27 -8.35
CA GLU A 201 -1.90 14.83 -7.66
C GLU A 201 -1.57 13.34 -7.94
N ALA A 202 -2.56 12.44 -7.85
CA ALA A 202 -2.37 11.02 -8.19
C ALA A 202 -2.00 10.82 -9.67
N LEU A 203 -2.71 11.50 -10.57
CA LEU A 203 -2.46 11.43 -12.01
C LEU A 203 -1.07 11.95 -12.37
N ASN A 204 -0.65 13.07 -11.74
CA ASN A 204 0.69 13.60 -11.92
C ASN A 204 1.75 12.59 -11.43
N ASN A 205 1.56 12.00 -10.24
CA ASN A 205 2.49 11.02 -9.69
C ASN A 205 2.70 9.83 -10.65
N HIS A 206 1.61 9.26 -11.16
CA HIS A 206 1.66 8.06 -12.00
C HIS A 206 1.82 8.33 -13.49
N SER A 207 1.97 9.60 -13.89
CA SER A 207 2.26 9.98 -15.27
C SER A 207 3.60 9.40 -15.76
N SER A 208 3.74 9.25 -17.07
CA SER A 208 4.97 8.76 -17.73
C SER A 208 6.21 9.62 -17.47
N ARG A 209 6.04 10.88 -17.04
CA ARG A 209 7.13 11.80 -16.70
C ARG A 209 7.66 11.62 -15.28
N ASN A 210 6.92 10.92 -14.41
CA ASN A 210 7.24 10.73 -12.99
C ASN A 210 7.35 9.22 -12.68
N ASN A 211 6.51 8.70 -11.78
CA ASN A 211 6.58 7.32 -11.30
C ASN A 211 5.96 6.28 -12.25
N GLY A 212 5.33 6.74 -13.35
CA GLY A 212 5.22 5.99 -14.59
C GLY A 212 4.43 4.68 -14.52
N CYS A 213 3.13 4.74 -14.20
CA CYS A 213 2.23 3.58 -14.23
C CYS A 213 0.84 4.02 -14.67
N GLU A 214 0.62 4.15 -15.98
CA GLU A 214 -0.62 4.70 -16.57
C GLU A 214 -1.88 3.94 -16.11
N GLU A 215 -1.78 2.64 -15.84
CA GLU A 215 -2.90 1.85 -15.34
C GLU A 215 -3.43 2.38 -13.99
N LEU A 216 -2.54 2.86 -13.12
CA LEU A 216 -2.93 3.49 -11.86
C LEU A 216 -3.73 4.77 -12.10
N CYS A 217 -3.41 5.54 -13.14
CA CYS A 217 -4.20 6.73 -13.48
C CYS A 217 -5.65 6.38 -13.79
N GLY A 218 -5.88 5.35 -14.63
CA GLY A 218 -7.23 4.89 -14.95
C GLY A 218 -7.99 4.38 -13.72
N LEU A 219 -7.31 3.65 -12.84
CA LEU A 219 -7.91 3.14 -11.59
C LEU A 219 -8.26 4.27 -10.60
N PHE A 220 -7.46 5.32 -10.50
CA PHE A 220 -7.76 6.48 -9.66
C PHE A 220 -8.94 7.31 -10.19
N ILE A 221 -9.06 7.46 -11.52
CA ILE A 221 -10.23 8.11 -12.14
C ILE A 221 -11.49 7.32 -11.79
N ALA A 222 -11.48 6.00 -12.03
CA ALA A 222 -12.61 5.14 -11.69
C ALA A 222 -12.94 5.19 -10.19
N LEU A 223 -11.93 5.29 -9.32
CA LEU A 223 -12.14 5.40 -7.87
C LEU A 223 -12.82 6.72 -7.49
N LYS A 224 -12.53 7.83 -8.16
CA LYS A 224 -13.20 9.12 -7.93
C LYS A 224 -14.67 9.08 -8.35
N GLU A 225 -14.98 8.33 -9.39
CA GLU A 225 -16.33 8.20 -9.93
C GLU A 225 -17.22 7.26 -9.10
N LEU A 226 -16.63 6.44 -8.23
CA LEU A 226 -17.32 5.56 -7.29
C LEU A 226 -17.99 6.40 -6.19
N LYS A 227 -19.31 6.57 -6.30
CA LYS A 227 -20.16 7.31 -5.35
C LYS A 227 -20.41 6.55 -4.05
#